data_AF-B9FVP8-F1
#
_entry.id   AF-B9FVP8-F1
#
_cell.length_a   1.000
_cell.length_b   1.000
_cell.length_c   1.000
_cell.angle_alpha   90.00
_cell.angle_beta   90.00
_cell.angle_gamma   90.00
#
_symmetry.space_group_name_H-M   'P 1'
#
loop_
_entity.id
_entity.type
_entity.pdbx_description
1 polymer ?
#
loop_
_entity_poly.entity_id
_entity_poly.type
_entity_poly.pdbx_seq_one_letter_code
_entity_poly.pdbx_strand_id
1 'polypeptide(L)'
;MAAGAGGDGGGELKLLGTWASPFVQRVRLALNLKGLAYEFIEEEIGGGKSELLLASNPVHKKVPVLLHRSNPICESQVIVQYLDDAFPGGAAGGDLLPSDPQARAGRGFFNLFLGGFVGSIARVRHGGSAWRCSTPGRTPLLVAWAERVAALDAARGVIPDVERVVELSRYARKK
;
A
#
# COMPACT_ATOMS: atom_id res chain seq x y z
N MET A 1 10.81 -22.11 -34.87
CA MET A 1 9.92 -20.93 -35.01
C MET A 1 8.75 -21.16 -34.06
N ALA A 2 8.36 -20.30 -33.12
CA ALA A 2 8.76 -18.95 -32.77
C ALA A 2 8.73 -18.83 -31.23
N ALA A 3 9.70 -18.12 -30.67
CA ALA A 3 9.72 -17.74 -29.27
C ALA A 3 8.67 -16.65 -29.01
N GLY A 4 7.76 -16.87 -28.06
CA GLY A 4 6.88 -15.83 -27.54
C GLY A 4 7.62 -15.04 -26.47
N ALA A 5 8.05 -13.84 -26.81
CA ALA A 5 8.63 -12.88 -25.87
C ALA A 5 7.51 -12.32 -24.96
N GLY A 6 7.44 -12.82 -23.72
CA GLY A 6 6.71 -12.17 -22.63
C GLY A 6 7.60 -11.08 -22.03
N GLY A 7 7.08 -9.86 -21.93
CA GLY A 7 7.85 -8.64 -21.67
C GLY A 7 8.66 -8.65 -20.35
N ASP A 8 9.98 -8.63 -20.49
CA ASP A 8 10.98 -8.34 -19.45
C ASP A 8 11.12 -6.81 -19.26
N GLY A 9 10.00 -6.16 -18.91
CA GLY A 9 9.94 -4.70 -18.74
C GLY A 9 10.16 -4.21 -17.31
N GLY A 10 10.15 -5.11 -16.32
CA GLY A 10 10.34 -4.76 -14.91
C GLY A 10 10.99 -5.91 -14.16
N GLY A 11 12.14 -5.64 -13.54
CA GLY A 11 12.86 -6.67 -12.81
C GLY A 11 12.05 -7.28 -11.67
N GLU A 12 12.58 -8.35 -11.09
CA GLU A 12 11.99 -9.04 -9.92
C GLU A 12 11.66 -8.03 -8.79
N LEU A 13 10.37 -7.85 -8.51
CA LEU A 13 9.84 -7.00 -7.44
C LEU A 13 9.37 -7.88 -6.28
N LYS A 14 9.86 -7.59 -5.06
CA LYS A 14 9.38 -8.20 -3.82
C LYS A 14 9.00 -7.13 -2.81
N LEU A 15 7.87 -7.28 -2.16
CA LEU A 15 7.42 -6.37 -1.11
C LEU A 15 7.43 -7.08 0.23
N LEU A 16 8.31 -6.63 1.13
CA LEU A 16 8.27 -7.01 2.53
C LEU A 16 7.25 -6.17 3.28
N GLY A 17 6.34 -6.83 3.99
CA GLY A 17 5.32 -6.09 4.72
C GLY A 17 4.43 -6.95 5.59
N THR A 18 3.58 -6.30 6.37
CA THR A 18 2.48 -6.94 7.07
C THR A 18 1.17 -6.57 6.42
N TRP A 19 0.24 -7.52 6.28
CA TRP A 19 -1.08 -7.27 5.68
C TRP A 19 -1.85 -6.14 6.40
N ALA A 20 -1.61 -5.97 7.69
CA ALA A 20 -2.30 -5.00 8.54
C ALA A 20 -1.71 -3.58 8.47
N SER A 21 -0.53 -3.40 7.88
CA SER A 21 0.13 -2.09 7.85
C SER A 21 -0.46 -1.18 6.77
N PRO A 22 -0.95 0.02 7.12
CA PRO A 22 -1.47 0.97 6.13
C PRO A 22 -0.38 1.44 5.16
N PHE A 23 0.88 1.48 5.61
CA PHE A 23 2.02 1.86 4.77
C PHE A 23 2.32 0.78 3.71
N VAL A 24 2.12 -0.49 4.05
CA VAL A 24 2.26 -1.61 3.10
C VAL A 24 1.09 -1.62 2.13
N GLN A 25 -0.14 -1.41 2.62
CA GLN A 25 -1.34 -1.32 1.78
C GLN A 25 -1.21 -0.22 0.71
N ARG A 26 -0.63 0.93 1.06
CA ARG A 26 -0.31 2.00 0.10
C ARG A 26 0.55 1.49 -1.07
N VAL A 27 1.63 0.77 -0.76
CA VAL A 27 2.55 0.24 -1.79
C VAL A 27 1.87 -0.84 -2.63
N ARG A 28 1.11 -1.74 -2.00
CA ARG A 28 0.34 -2.78 -2.72
C ARG A 28 -0.69 -2.18 -3.68
N LEU A 29 -1.39 -1.13 -3.26
CA LEU A 29 -2.29 -0.37 -4.14
C LEU A 29 -1.55 0.21 -5.34
N ALA A 30 -0.39 0.84 -5.12
CA ALA A 30 0.41 1.42 -6.20
C ALA A 30 0.90 0.37 -7.22
N LEU A 31 1.41 -0.77 -6.72
CA LEU A 31 1.81 -1.90 -7.56
C LEU A 31 0.63 -2.43 -8.40
N ASN A 32 -0.52 -2.62 -7.77
CA ASN A 32 -1.73 -3.10 -8.44
C ASN A 32 -2.26 -2.10 -9.47
N LEU A 33 -2.27 -0.79 -9.16
CA LEU A 33 -2.69 0.28 -10.09
C LEU A 33 -1.77 0.37 -11.32
N LYS A 34 -0.47 0.12 -11.14
CA LYS A 34 0.50 0.04 -12.24
C LYS A 34 0.45 -1.30 -12.99
N GLY A 35 -0.27 -2.29 -12.46
CA GLY A 35 -0.33 -3.66 -13.02
C GLY A 35 0.98 -4.42 -12.91
N LEU A 36 1.81 -4.10 -11.92
CA LEU A 36 3.11 -4.74 -11.72
C LEU A 36 2.96 -6.03 -10.92
N ALA A 37 3.52 -7.12 -11.44
CA ALA A 37 3.64 -8.36 -10.68
C ALA A 37 4.70 -8.22 -9.60
N TYR A 38 4.43 -8.75 -8.40
CA TYR A 38 5.36 -8.74 -7.28
C TYR A 38 5.13 -9.95 -6.37
N GLU A 39 6.21 -10.37 -5.69
CA GLU A 39 6.14 -11.31 -4.59
C GLU A 39 5.85 -10.55 -3.28
N PHE A 40 4.87 -11.00 -2.50
CA PHE A 40 4.60 -10.42 -1.18
C PHE A 40 5.18 -11.31 -0.08
N ILE A 41 6.20 -10.80 0.61
CA ILE A 41 6.88 -11.48 1.71
C ILE A 41 6.27 -10.95 3.01
N GLU A 42 5.41 -11.76 3.63
CA GLU A 42 4.72 -11.41 4.87
C GLU A 42 5.67 -11.45 6.07
N GLU A 43 5.77 -10.35 6.80
CA GLU A 43 6.45 -10.27 8.10
C GLU A 43 5.50 -10.67 9.23
N GLU A 44 6.03 -11.30 10.28
CA GLU A 44 5.21 -11.74 11.41
C GLU A 44 4.72 -10.54 12.26
N ILE A 45 3.41 -10.47 12.52
CA ILE A 45 2.82 -9.40 13.33
C ILE A 45 3.01 -9.71 14.82
N GLY A 46 3.82 -8.92 15.50
CA GLY A 46 4.07 -9.06 16.94
C GLY A 46 5.08 -10.15 17.29
N GLY A 47 5.68 -10.80 16.28
CA GLY A 47 6.86 -11.64 16.37
C GLY A 47 8.16 -10.85 16.24
N GLY A 48 9.28 -11.57 16.10
CA GLY A 48 10.59 -10.98 15.83
C GLY A 48 10.68 -10.42 14.40
N LYS A 49 11.60 -9.49 14.16
CA LYS A 49 11.88 -8.97 12.80
C LYS A 49 12.71 -9.99 12.03
N SER A 50 12.36 -10.27 10.78
CA SER A 50 13.14 -11.19 9.94
C SER A 50 14.56 -10.65 9.69
N GLU A 51 15.52 -11.55 9.46
CA GLU A 51 16.87 -11.17 9.06
C GLU A 51 16.87 -10.38 7.75
N LEU A 52 15.96 -10.72 6.82
CA LEU A 52 15.80 -10.01 5.56
C LEU A 52 15.37 -8.55 5.77
N LEU A 53 14.43 -8.29 6.69
CA LEU A 53 14.02 -6.93 7.04
C LEU A 53 15.14 -6.15 7.70
N LEU A 54 15.89 -6.79 8.61
CA LEU A 54 17.01 -6.16 9.30
C LEU A 54 18.16 -5.82 8.35
N ALA A 55 18.45 -6.69 7.39
CA ALA A 55 19.46 -6.47 6.36
C ALA A 55 19.02 -5.40 5.34
N SER A 56 17.75 -5.39 4.95
CA SER A 56 17.23 -4.50 3.90
C SER A 56 16.90 -3.09 4.41
N ASN A 57 16.55 -2.94 5.69
CA ASN A 57 16.30 -1.64 6.33
C ASN A 57 17.03 -1.56 7.69
N PRO A 58 18.38 -1.49 7.70
CA PRO A 58 19.15 -1.54 8.94
C PRO A 58 18.92 -0.31 9.84
N VAL A 59 18.54 0.82 9.23
CA VAL A 59 18.32 2.09 9.94
C VAL A 59 17.00 2.06 10.72
N HIS A 60 15.87 1.85 10.04
CA HIS A 60 14.55 1.94 10.66
C HIS A 60 13.98 0.59 11.07
N LYS A 61 14.40 -0.49 10.42
CA LYS A 61 13.95 -1.87 10.70
C LYS A 61 12.41 -1.95 10.63
N LYS A 62 11.82 -1.27 9.66
CA LYS A 62 10.36 -1.10 9.49
C LYS A 62 9.94 -1.47 8.08
N VAL A 63 8.69 -1.93 7.97
CA VAL A 63 7.99 -2.18 6.70
C VAL A 63 7.18 -0.94 6.27
N PRO A 64 6.89 -0.76 4.97
CA PRO A 64 7.28 -1.60 3.83
C PRO A 64 8.75 -1.45 3.42
N VAL A 65 9.30 -2.51 2.82
CA VAL A 65 10.53 -2.46 2.02
C VAL A 65 10.24 -3.10 0.66
N LEU A 66 10.48 -2.37 -0.42
CA LEU A 66 10.42 -2.91 -1.78
C LEU A 66 11.83 -3.33 -2.19
N LEU A 67 12.01 -4.58 -2.59
CA LEU A 67 13.21 -5.08 -3.24
C LEU A 67 12.98 -5.07 -4.75
N HIS A 68 13.76 -4.30 -5.49
CA HIS A 68 13.83 -4.40 -6.94
C HIS A 68 15.20 -4.92 -7.34
N ARG A 69 15.26 -6.17 -7.85
CA ARG A 69 16.53 -6.87 -8.13
C ARG A 69 17.49 -6.85 -6.92
N SER A 70 16.96 -7.17 -5.74
CA SER A 70 17.65 -7.17 -4.45
C SER A 70 18.09 -5.80 -3.90
N ASN A 71 17.83 -4.69 -4.59
CA ASN A 71 18.10 -3.36 -4.06
C ASN A 71 16.91 -2.89 -3.20
N PRO A 72 17.13 -2.58 -1.91
CA PRO A 72 16.05 -2.17 -1.02
C PRO A 72 15.69 -0.69 -1.20
N ILE A 73 14.40 -0.45 -1.31
CA ILE A 73 13.78 0.87 -1.27
C ILE A 73 12.86 0.89 -0.06
N CYS A 74 13.17 1.78 0.90
CA CYS A 74 12.42 1.95 2.13
C CYS A 74 11.45 3.13 2.02
N GLU A 75 10.56 3.25 3.01
CA GLU A 75 9.55 4.30 3.12
C GLU A 75 8.46 4.26 2.04
N SER A 76 7.22 4.02 2.45
CA SER A 76 6.09 3.82 1.53
C SER A 76 5.88 4.93 0.50
N GLN A 77 6.19 6.20 0.82
CA GLN A 77 6.07 7.32 -0.12
C GLN A 77 7.18 7.32 -1.17
N VAL A 78 8.42 7.05 -0.73
CA VAL A 78 9.58 6.92 -1.62
C VAL A 78 9.39 5.74 -2.55
N ILE A 79 8.90 4.61 -2.04
CA ILE A 79 8.58 3.43 -2.85
C ILE A 79 7.56 3.76 -3.94
N VAL A 80 6.47 4.46 -3.63
CA VAL A 80 5.49 4.82 -4.66
C VAL A 80 6.09 5.76 -5.69
N GLN A 81 6.81 6.80 -5.26
CA GLN A 81 7.46 7.73 -6.19
C GLN A 81 8.41 6.96 -7.12
N TYR A 82 9.19 6.05 -6.56
CA TYR A 82 10.05 5.14 -7.32
C TYR A 82 9.28 4.31 -8.34
N LEU A 83 8.16 3.70 -7.94
CA LEU A 83 7.31 2.92 -8.86
C LEU A 83 6.72 3.78 -9.97
N ASP A 84 6.39 5.03 -9.69
CA ASP A 84 5.86 5.94 -10.69
C ASP A 84 6.91 6.34 -11.72
N ASP A 85 8.12 6.65 -11.26
CA ASP A 85 9.25 7.08 -12.11
C ASP A 85 9.89 5.91 -12.88
N ALA A 86 10.04 4.74 -12.25
CA ALA A 86 10.69 3.57 -12.84
C ALA A 86 9.78 2.81 -13.83
N PHE A 87 8.46 2.96 -13.69
CA PHE A 87 7.46 2.31 -14.54
C PHE A 87 6.46 3.34 -15.10
N PRO A 88 6.91 4.26 -15.97
CA PRO A 88 6.03 5.26 -16.57
C PRO A 88 4.97 4.58 -17.46
N GLY A 89 3.74 5.10 -17.43
CA GLY A 89 2.66 4.60 -18.30
C GLY A 89 2.33 3.11 -18.15
N GLY A 90 2.26 2.58 -16.91
CA GLY A 90 2.01 1.17 -16.58
C GLY A 90 0.78 0.52 -17.25
N ALA A 91 0.43 -0.72 -16.89
CA ALA A 91 -0.54 -1.54 -17.65
C ALA A 91 -1.93 -0.91 -17.89
N ALA A 92 -2.34 0.07 -17.06
CA ALA A 92 -3.58 0.83 -17.19
C ALA A 92 -3.43 2.24 -17.83
N GLY A 93 -2.26 2.58 -18.34
CA GLY A 93 -2.02 3.77 -19.18
C GLY A 93 -1.91 5.11 -18.46
N GLY A 94 -1.70 5.14 -17.14
CA GLY A 94 -1.62 6.40 -16.37
C GLY A 94 -0.49 6.43 -15.33
N ASP A 95 0.03 7.64 -15.10
CA ASP A 95 0.92 7.93 -13.97
C ASP A 95 0.12 7.92 -12.66
N LEU A 96 0.72 7.42 -11.58
CA LEU A 96 0.10 7.46 -10.25
C LEU A 96 0.02 8.90 -9.74
N LEU A 97 1.01 9.73 -10.10
CA LEU A 97 1.11 11.10 -9.66
C LEU A 97 0.91 12.06 -10.83
N PRO A 98 0.18 13.17 -10.62
CA PRO A 98 0.11 14.24 -11.61
C PRO A 98 1.51 14.76 -11.99
N SER A 99 1.70 15.13 -13.25
CA SER A 99 2.96 15.74 -13.72
C SER A 99 3.14 17.17 -13.21
N ASP A 100 2.04 17.91 -13.01
CA ASP A 100 2.05 19.26 -12.42
C ASP A 100 2.52 19.20 -10.94
N PRO A 101 3.59 19.92 -10.57
CA PRO A 101 4.14 19.88 -9.21
C PRO A 101 3.13 20.28 -8.13
N GLN A 102 2.26 21.26 -8.40
CA GLN A 102 1.28 21.74 -7.43
C GLN A 102 0.17 20.70 -7.20
N ALA A 103 -0.33 20.09 -8.27
CA ALA A 103 -1.29 19.01 -8.21
C ALA A 103 -0.70 17.75 -7.55
N ARG A 104 0.58 17.45 -7.80
CA ARG A 104 1.32 16.36 -7.17
C ARG A 104 1.43 16.56 -5.66
N ALA A 105 1.83 17.75 -5.22
CA ALA A 105 1.96 18.10 -3.81
C ALA A 105 0.60 18.14 -3.07
N GLY A 106 -0.48 18.46 -3.78
CA GLY A 106 -1.84 18.48 -3.23
C GLY A 106 -2.59 17.16 -3.38
N ARG A 107 -3.24 16.96 -4.53
CA ARG A 107 -4.16 15.84 -4.80
C ARG A 107 -3.43 14.50 -4.87
N GLY A 108 -2.25 14.45 -5.49
CA GLY A 108 -1.44 13.23 -5.59
C GLY A 108 -1.01 12.73 -4.22
N PHE A 109 -0.45 13.62 -3.40
CA PHE A 109 -0.08 13.34 -2.01
C PHE A 109 -1.27 12.82 -1.19
N PHE A 110 -2.43 13.49 -1.26
CA PHE A 110 -3.60 13.11 -0.46
C PHE A 110 -4.14 11.71 -0.82
N ASN A 111 -4.30 11.42 -2.11
CA ASN A 111 -4.78 10.13 -2.60
C ASN A 111 -3.86 8.99 -2.16
N LEU A 112 -2.54 9.20 -2.29
CA LEU A 112 -1.56 8.21 -1.92
C LEU A 112 -1.46 8.02 -0.41
N PHE A 113 -1.46 9.14 0.33
CA PHE A 113 -1.35 9.12 1.77
C PHE A 113 -2.51 8.34 2.39
N LEU A 114 -3.74 8.65 1.98
CA LEU A 114 -4.94 8.04 2.53
C LEU A 114 -5.30 6.69 1.92
N GLY A 115 -4.81 6.35 0.72
CA GLY A 115 -5.11 5.06 0.08
C GLY A 115 -4.75 3.87 0.98
N GLY A 116 -3.60 3.96 1.65
CA GLY A 116 -3.18 2.97 2.65
C GLY A 116 -4.04 2.92 3.91
N PHE A 117 -4.86 3.93 4.18
CA PHE A 117 -5.74 3.99 5.36
C PHE A 117 -7.18 3.61 5.05
N VAL A 118 -7.53 3.21 3.82
CA VAL A 118 -8.91 2.87 3.45
C VAL A 118 -9.48 1.77 4.35
N GLY A 119 -8.71 0.71 4.66
CA GLY A 119 -9.14 -0.31 5.62
C GLY A 119 -9.39 0.22 7.04
N SER A 120 -8.62 1.22 7.46
CA SER A 120 -8.80 1.89 8.76
C SER A 120 -10.01 2.84 8.76
N ILE A 121 -10.31 3.48 7.63
CA ILE A 121 -11.50 4.32 7.45
C ILE A 121 -12.76 3.46 7.42
N ALA A 122 -12.75 2.33 6.70
CA ALA A 122 -13.86 1.37 6.68
C ALA A 122 -14.20 0.84 8.08
N ARG A 123 -13.18 0.62 8.91
CA ARG A 123 -13.32 0.22 10.32
C ARG A 123 -14.12 1.23 11.17
N VAL A 124 -14.09 2.53 10.85
CA VAL A 124 -14.86 3.55 11.59
C VAL A 124 -16.36 3.26 11.54
N ARG A 125 -16.83 2.63 10.46
CA ARG A 125 -18.23 2.22 10.29
C ARG A 125 -18.67 1.11 11.26
N HIS A 126 -17.73 0.34 11.79
CA HIS A 126 -17.97 -0.79 12.70
C HIS A 126 -17.66 -0.47 14.17
N GLY A 127 -17.63 0.81 14.56
CA GLY A 127 -17.49 1.23 15.96
C GLY A 127 -16.06 1.21 16.51
N GLY A 128 -15.04 1.20 15.64
CA GLY A 128 -13.64 1.35 16.03
C GLY A 128 -13.35 2.75 16.59
N SER A 129 -12.98 2.83 17.85
CA SER A 129 -12.92 4.07 18.65
C SER A 129 -11.82 5.09 18.29
N ALA A 130 -10.88 4.76 17.38
CA ALA A 130 -9.71 5.60 17.14
C ALA A 130 -9.95 6.82 16.21
N TRP A 131 -11.04 6.86 15.44
CA TRP A 131 -11.32 7.95 14.49
C TRP A 131 -12.78 8.42 14.58
N ARG A 132 -13.15 9.06 15.70
CA ARG A 132 -14.49 9.68 15.87
C ARG A 132 -14.76 10.84 14.89
N CYS A 133 -13.73 11.37 14.23
CA CYS A 133 -13.86 12.46 13.25
C CYS A 133 -14.34 11.99 11.86
N SER A 134 -14.35 10.69 11.58
CA SER A 134 -14.74 10.14 10.27
C SER A 134 -16.18 9.62 10.23
N THR A 135 -17.06 10.10 11.11
CA THR A 135 -18.49 9.78 11.01
C THR A 135 -19.06 10.33 9.69
N PRO A 136 -19.93 9.59 8.98
CA PRO A 136 -20.48 10.02 7.70
C PRO A 136 -21.13 11.42 7.71
N GLY A 137 -21.66 11.85 8.87
CA GLY A 137 -22.22 13.18 9.04
C GLY A 137 -21.22 14.33 9.17
N ARG A 138 -19.92 14.06 9.39
CA ARG A 138 -18.87 15.10 9.50
C ARG A 138 -17.94 15.15 8.29
N THR A 139 -17.68 14.03 7.64
CA THR A 139 -16.73 13.94 6.51
C THR A 139 -17.27 13.09 5.35
N PRO A 140 -18.46 13.43 4.80
CA PRO A 140 -19.12 12.60 3.77
C PRO A 140 -18.26 12.43 2.51
N LEU A 141 -17.50 13.44 2.11
CA LEU A 141 -16.62 13.37 0.94
C LEU A 141 -15.44 12.42 1.14
N LEU A 142 -14.91 12.32 2.36
CA LEU A 142 -13.82 11.39 2.68
C LEU A 142 -14.32 9.94 2.67
N VAL A 143 -15.52 9.71 3.21
CA VAL A 143 -16.17 8.38 3.18
C VAL A 143 -16.45 7.96 1.74
N ALA A 144 -17.09 8.83 0.94
CA ALA A 144 -17.36 8.54 -0.48
C ALA A 144 -16.08 8.37 -1.31
N TRP A 145 -14.99 9.07 -0.96
CA TRP A 145 -13.68 8.83 -1.56
C TRP A 145 -13.14 7.44 -1.18
N ALA A 146 -13.19 7.06 0.09
CA ALA A 146 -12.71 5.76 0.56
C ALA A 146 -13.48 4.59 -0.07
N GLU A 147 -14.80 4.71 -0.19
CA GLU A 147 -15.66 3.72 -0.85
C GLU A 147 -15.30 3.55 -2.33
N ARG A 148 -15.04 4.66 -3.04
CA ARG A 148 -14.59 4.61 -4.44
C ARG A 148 -13.24 3.91 -4.59
N VAL A 149 -12.29 4.18 -3.68
CA VAL A 149 -10.98 3.51 -3.70
C VAL A 149 -11.13 2.02 -3.37
N ALA A 150 -11.96 1.66 -2.40
CA ALA A 150 -12.21 0.27 -2.03
C ALA A 150 -12.89 -0.55 -3.15
N ALA A 151 -13.64 0.13 -4.03
CA ALA A 151 -14.31 -0.50 -5.18
C ALA A 151 -13.37 -0.73 -6.38
N LEU A 152 -12.13 -0.21 -6.38
CA LEU A 152 -11.18 -0.46 -7.46
C LEU A 152 -10.68 -1.91 -7.44
N ASP A 153 -10.52 -2.53 -8.61
CA ASP A 153 -9.92 -3.86 -8.71
C ASP A 153 -8.53 -3.91 -8.09
N ALA A 154 -7.78 -2.81 -8.18
CA ALA A 154 -6.47 -2.67 -7.55
C ALA A 154 -6.51 -2.76 -6.02
N ALA A 155 -7.66 -2.53 -5.38
CA ALA A 155 -7.82 -2.63 -3.94
C ALA A 155 -8.17 -4.05 -3.45
N ARG A 156 -8.59 -4.94 -4.38
CA ARG A 156 -8.96 -6.32 -4.07
C ARG A 156 -7.74 -7.07 -3.49
N GLY A 157 -7.93 -7.70 -2.33
CA GLY A 157 -6.87 -8.44 -1.63
C GLY A 157 -5.80 -7.58 -0.98
N VAL A 158 -5.87 -6.24 -1.10
CA VAL A 158 -5.01 -5.29 -0.41
C VAL A 158 -5.68 -4.75 0.85
N ILE A 159 -6.95 -4.33 0.72
CA ILE A 159 -7.73 -3.87 1.88
C ILE A 159 -8.13 -5.11 2.69
N PRO A 160 -7.70 -5.22 3.95
CA PRO A 160 -8.02 -6.38 4.77
C PRO A 160 -9.48 -6.35 5.20
N ASP A 161 -10.02 -7.56 5.39
CA ASP A 161 -11.34 -7.73 5.97
C ASP A 161 -11.44 -7.08 7.36
N VAL A 162 -12.57 -6.40 7.60
CA VAL A 162 -12.76 -5.61 8.83
C VAL A 162 -12.71 -6.47 10.09
N GLU A 163 -13.24 -7.70 10.03
CA GLU A 163 -13.26 -8.64 11.15
C GLU A 163 -11.83 -9.03 11.51
N ARG A 164 -11.02 -9.36 10.50
CA ARG A 164 -9.59 -9.67 10.67
C ARG A 164 -8.83 -8.53 11.34
N VAL A 165 -9.12 -7.27 10.97
CA VAL A 165 -8.51 -6.08 11.62
C VAL A 165 -9.01 -5.93 13.06
N VAL A 166 -10.29 -6.21 13.34
CA VAL A 166 -10.86 -6.19 14.70
C VAL A 166 -10.18 -7.21 15.60
N GLU A 167 -10.01 -8.43 15.12
CA GLU A 167 -9.32 -9.51 15.84
C GLU A 167 -7.89 -9.13 16.19
N LEU A 168 -7.13 -8.62 15.21
CA LEU A 168 -5.77 -8.14 15.45
C LEU A 168 -5.72 -7.05 16.53
N SER A 169 -6.67 -6.12 16.51
CA SER A 169 -6.75 -5.05 17.52
C SER A 169 -7.13 -5.56 18.91
N ARG A 170 -7.83 -6.70 19.01
CA ARG A 170 -8.10 -7.38 20.28
C ARG A 170 -6.86 -8.12 20.77
N TYR A 171 -6.15 -8.81 19.88
CA TYR A 171 -4.90 -9.49 20.19
C TYR A 171 -3.84 -8.50 20.71
N ALA A 172 -3.62 -7.38 20.01
CA ALA A 172 -2.63 -6.36 20.40
C ALA A 172 -2.95 -5.66 21.73
N ARG A 173 -4.21 -5.63 22.18
CA ARG A 173 -4.60 -5.07 23.48
C ARG A 173 -4.40 -6.02 24.66
N LYS A 174 -4.19 -7.31 24.39
CA LYS A 174 -4.00 -8.35 25.41
C LYS A 174 -2.53 -8.64 25.73
N LYS A 175 -1.61 -8.09 24.92
CA LYS A 175 -0.16 -8.24 25.04
C LYS A 175 0.41 -6.97 25.66
#